data_AF-A0A9D5J5X9-F1
#
_entry.id   AF-A0A9D5J5X9-F1
#
_cell.length_a   1.000
_cell.length_b   1.000
_cell.length_c   1.000
_cell.angle_alpha   90.00
_cell.angle_beta   90.00
_cell.angle_gamma   90.00
#
_symmetry.space_group_name_H-M   'P 1'
#
loop_
_entity.id
_entity.type
_entity.pdbx_description
1 polymer ?
#
loop_
_entity_poly.entity_id
_entity_poly.type
_entity_poly.pdbx_seq_one_letter_code
_entity_poly.pdbx_strand_id
1 'polypeptide(L)'
;MSLNKTQTGFTLLEILVAIVVLSLGLLGLAGLQAATLRNNQIAYYRAIAIQQTYDMADRIRANQAGVKAGAYNNLNTAIPADPDCVANACTAAQMAVADHSQWNNNNARMLPAGTGTVVSGANGSFVVTISWNENTEAGSTPQQFVTRIVP
;
A
#
# COMPACT_ATOMS: atom_id res chain seq x y z
N MET A 1 14.70 -46.23 -56.14
CA MET A 1 15.07 -46.33 -54.71
C MET A 1 13.96 -45.65 -53.92
N SER A 2 12.99 -46.42 -53.42
CA SER A 2 11.82 -45.87 -52.71
C SER A 2 12.05 -45.96 -51.21
N LEU A 3 12.07 -44.81 -50.54
CA LEU A 3 12.12 -44.71 -49.08
C LEU A 3 10.69 -44.91 -48.54
N ASN A 4 10.38 -46.13 -48.10
CA ASN A 4 9.16 -46.37 -47.33
C ASN A 4 9.30 -45.69 -45.96
N LYS A 5 8.77 -44.47 -45.84
CA LYS A 5 8.50 -43.85 -44.54
C LYS A 5 7.27 -44.52 -43.94
N THR A 6 7.47 -45.37 -42.94
CA THR A 6 6.41 -45.83 -42.05
C THR A 6 5.91 -44.64 -41.24
N GLN A 7 4.71 -44.14 -41.56
CA GLN A 7 4.04 -43.14 -40.74
C GLN A 7 3.51 -43.83 -39.48
N THR A 8 4.21 -43.68 -38.36
CA THR A 8 3.69 -44.06 -37.04
C THR A 8 2.68 -43.00 -36.63
N GLY A 9 1.38 -43.25 -36.87
CA GLY A 9 0.31 -42.39 -36.40
C GLY A 9 0.32 -42.30 -34.87
N PHE A 10 0.14 -41.09 -34.34
CA PHE A 10 -0.08 -40.86 -32.91
C PHE A 10 -1.21 -41.76 -32.41
N THR A 11 -0.96 -42.53 -31.37
CA THR A 11 -2.01 -43.34 -30.74
C THR A 11 -2.97 -42.40 -29.97
N LEU A 12 -4.25 -42.73 -29.89
CA LEU A 12 -5.24 -41.92 -29.13
C LEU A 12 -4.84 -41.74 -27.65
N LEU A 13 -4.09 -42.69 -27.11
CA LEU A 13 -3.52 -42.66 -25.76
C LEU A 13 -2.45 -41.57 -25.61
N GLU A 14 -1.63 -41.32 -26.63
CA GLU A 14 -0.57 -40.31 -26.60
C GLU A 14 -1.13 -38.89 -26.49
N ILE A 15 -2.21 -38.61 -27.22
CA ILE A 15 -2.93 -37.32 -27.15
C ILE A 15 -3.58 -37.15 -25.78
N LEU A 16 -4.16 -38.22 -25.22
CA LEU A 16 -4.79 -38.18 -23.90
C LEU A 16 -3.76 -37.90 -22.80
N VAL A 17 -2.59 -38.53 -22.86
CA VAL A 17 -1.47 -38.24 -21.95
C VAL A 17 -0.97 -36.81 -22.14
N ALA A 18 -0.83 -36.32 -23.38
CA ALA A 18 -0.41 -34.94 -23.65
C ALA A 18 -1.38 -33.91 -23.06
N ILE A 19 -2.69 -34.13 -23.19
CA ILE A 19 -3.72 -33.25 -22.60
C ILE A 19 -3.64 -33.26 -21.07
N VAL A 20 -3.43 -34.43 -20.44
CA VAL A 20 -3.29 -34.53 -18.98
C VAL A 20 -2.06 -33.75 -18.50
N VAL A 21 -0.91 -33.96 -19.13
CA VAL A 21 0.33 -33.25 -18.77
C VAL A 21 0.18 -31.74 -18.98
N LEU A 22 -0.41 -31.31 -20.09
CA LEU A 22 -0.68 -29.90 -20.37
C LEU A 22 -1.63 -29.29 -19.32
N SER A 23 -2.69 -30.01 -18.95
CA SER A 23 -3.67 -29.55 -17.97
C SER A 23 -3.02 -29.35 -16.59
N LEU A 24 -2.16 -30.28 -16.15
CA LEU A 24 -1.40 -30.13 -14.91
C LEU A 24 -0.43 -28.93 -14.97
N GLY A 25 0.23 -28.73 -16.12
CA GLY A 25 1.09 -27.56 -16.33
C GLY A 25 0.33 -26.24 -16.24
N LEU A 26 -0.87 -26.16 -16.83
CA LEU A 26 -1.72 -24.97 -16.77
C LEU A 26 -2.26 -24.70 -15.36
N LEU A 27 -2.60 -25.73 -14.58
CA LEU A 27 -2.98 -25.58 -13.18
C LEU A 27 -1.83 -25.03 -12.33
N GLY A 28 -0.61 -25.53 -12.56
CA GLY A 28 0.60 -24.98 -11.93
C GLY A 28 0.81 -23.50 -12.26
N LEU A 29 0.66 -23.13 -13.53
CA LEU A 29 0.76 -21.73 -13.98
C LEU A 29 -0.31 -20.84 -13.35
N ALA A 30 -1.56 -21.32 -13.26
CA ALA A 30 -2.65 -20.57 -12.63
C ALA A 30 -2.36 -20.28 -11.14
N GLY A 31 -1.81 -21.24 -10.41
CA GLY A 31 -1.38 -21.06 -9.03
C GLY A 31 -0.30 -19.98 -8.90
N LEU A 32 0.70 -19.99 -9.79
CA LEU A 32 1.73 -18.95 -9.83
C LEU A 32 1.15 -17.57 -10.14
N GLN A 33 0.24 -17.46 -11.12
CA GLN A 33 -0.42 -16.19 -11.44
C GLN A 33 -1.20 -15.62 -10.25
N ALA A 34 -1.95 -16.47 -9.54
CA ALA A 34 -2.69 -16.06 -8.34
C ALA A 34 -1.75 -15.55 -7.23
N ALA A 35 -0.64 -16.26 -7.00
CA ALA A 35 0.38 -15.83 -6.03
C ALA A 35 1.03 -14.50 -6.43
N THR A 36 1.34 -14.30 -7.71
CA THR A 36 1.89 -13.04 -8.24
C THR A 36 0.92 -11.87 -8.03
N LEU A 37 -0.37 -12.05 -8.34
CA LEU A 37 -1.38 -11.01 -8.13
C LEU A 37 -1.47 -10.60 -6.66
N ARG A 38 -1.47 -11.58 -5.75
CA ARG A 38 -1.43 -11.31 -4.31
C ARG A 38 -0.20 -10.50 -3.94
N ASN A 39 1.00 -10.95 -4.30
CA ASN A 39 2.24 -10.25 -3.97
C ASN A 39 2.30 -8.82 -4.53
N ASN A 40 1.78 -8.60 -5.74
CA ASN A 40 1.67 -7.27 -6.33
C ASN A 40 0.75 -6.35 -5.50
N GLN A 41 -0.36 -6.87 -4.99
CA GLN A 41 -1.25 -6.09 -4.14
C GLN A 41 -0.60 -5.69 -2.81
N ILE A 42 0.17 -6.58 -2.18
CA ILE A 42 0.94 -6.26 -0.96
C ILE A 42 1.94 -5.15 -1.24
N ALA A 43 2.74 -5.31 -2.31
CA ALA A 43 3.73 -4.33 -2.71
C ALA A 43 3.10 -2.98 -3.03
N TYR A 44 1.93 -2.98 -3.67
CA TYR A 44 1.17 -1.79 -4.00
C TYR A 44 0.74 -1.00 -2.75
N TYR A 45 0.12 -1.65 -1.76
CA TYR A 45 -0.27 -0.96 -0.52
C TYR A 45 0.94 -0.44 0.26
N ARG A 46 2.03 -1.21 0.28
CA ARG A 46 3.28 -0.75 0.91
C ARG A 46 3.86 0.48 0.20
N ALA A 47 3.80 0.53 -1.12
CA ALA A 47 4.22 1.70 -1.89
C ALA A 47 3.37 2.94 -1.58
N ILE A 48 2.05 2.78 -1.46
CA ILE A 48 1.15 3.87 -1.03
C ILE A 48 1.52 4.33 0.39
N ALA A 49 1.73 3.42 1.34
CA ALA A 49 2.10 3.79 2.71
C ALA A 49 3.42 4.57 2.78
N ILE A 50 4.40 4.20 1.96
CA ILE A 50 5.66 4.94 1.81
C ILE A 50 5.38 6.34 1.24
N GLN A 51 4.59 6.44 0.17
CA GLN A 51 4.22 7.73 -0.41
C GLN A 51 3.52 8.64 0.60
N GLN A 52 2.57 8.11 1.38
CA GLN A 52 1.82 8.87 2.39
C GLN A 52 2.71 9.31 3.57
N THR A 53 3.76 8.56 3.88
CA THR A 53 4.77 8.97 4.84
C THR A 53 5.54 10.20 4.35
N TYR A 54 5.97 10.20 3.08
CA TYR A 54 6.66 11.35 2.49
C TYR A 54 5.72 12.56 2.34
N ASP A 55 4.46 12.36 1.97
CA ASP A 55 3.45 13.44 1.92
C ASP A 55 3.34 14.16 3.27
N MET A 56 3.21 13.41 4.38
CA MET A 56 3.16 14.01 5.72
C MET A 56 4.50 14.66 6.11
N ALA A 57 5.63 14.07 5.71
CA ALA A 57 6.94 14.67 5.97
C ALA A 57 7.07 16.04 5.29
N ASP A 58 6.59 16.16 4.06
CA ASP A 58 6.65 17.42 3.31
C ASP A 58 5.69 18.46 3.87
N ARG A 59 4.50 18.06 4.33
CA ARG A 59 3.57 18.94 5.08
C ARG A 59 4.18 19.50 6.36
N ILE A 60 4.82 18.63 7.16
CA ILE A 60 5.53 19.02 8.38
C ILE A 60 6.65 20.02 8.07
N ARG A 61 7.42 19.80 6.99
CA ARG A 61 8.47 20.73 6.55
C ARG A 61 7.91 22.07 6.06
N ALA A 62 6.80 22.06 5.33
CA ALA A 62 6.18 23.26 4.80
C ALA A 62 5.62 24.17 5.90
N ASN A 63 5.13 23.60 7.01
CA ASN A 63 4.54 24.33 8.11
C ASN A 63 5.44 24.38 9.36
N GLN A 64 6.65 24.96 9.21
CA GLN A 64 7.60 25.09 10.33
C GLN A 64 7.04 25.88 11.52
N ALA A 65 6.15 26.84 11.29
CA ALA A 65 5.49 27.58 12.36
C ALA A 65 4.58 26.67 13.21
N GLY A 66 3.85 25.75 12.57
CA GLY A 66 3.02 24.74 13.24
C GLY A 66 3.87 23.72 13.99
N VAL A 67 5.00 23.31 13.42
CA VAL A 67 6.00 22.46 14.10
C VAL A 67 6.51 23.11 15.37
N LYS A 68 6.93 24.39 15.32
CA LYS A 68 7.39 25.14 16.50
C LYS A 68 6.30 25.32 17.55
N ALA A 69 5.04 25.42 17.13
CA ALA A 69 3.88 25.47 18.01
C ALA A 69 3.46 24.09 18.57
N GLY A 70 4.13 23.00 18.16
CA GLY A 70 3.82 21.64 18.59
C GLY A 70 2.57 21.03 17.95
N ALA A 71 2.04 21.62 16.88
CA ALA A 71 0.77 21.23 16.27
C ALA A 71 0.79 19.83 15.61
N TYR A 72 1.99 19.29 15.32
CA TYR A 72 2.18 17.94 14.75
C TYR A 72 2.63 16.90 15.78
N ASN A 73 2.74 17.24 17.07
CA ASN A 73 3.40 16.38 18.06
C ASN A 73 2.62 15.10 18.39
N ASN A 74 1.32 15.08 18.16
CA ASN A 74 0.45 13.95 18.52
C ASN A 74 -0.78 13.87 17.60
N LEU A 75 -0.56 13.70 16.31
CA LEU A 75 -1.64 13.41 15.36
C LEU A 75 -2.03 11.93 15.51
N ASN A 76 -3.30 11.67 15.78
CA ASN A 76 -3.83 10.33 16.01
C ASN A 76 -4.59 9.80 14.78
N THR A 77 -5.24 8.65 14.92
CA THR A 77 -6.00 8.01 13.83
C THR A 77 -7.34 8.68 13.54
N ALA A 78 -7.84 9.55 14.41
CA ALA A 78 -9.09 10.24 14.20
C ALA A 78 -8.93 11.33 13.14
N ILE A 79 -9.92 11.46 12.27
CA ILE A 79 -9.96 12.50 11.24
C ILE A 79 -10.63 13.73 11.85
N PRO A 80 -9.89 14.83 12.12
CA PRO A 80 -10.51 16.05 12.60
C PRO A 80 -11.32 16.72 11.49
N ALA A 81 -12.25 17.61 11.87
CA ALA A 81 -12.95 18.46 10.92
C ALA A 81 -11.95 19.35 10.18
N ASP A 82 -12.08 19.44 8.85
CA ASP A 82 -11.21 20.28 8.03
C ASP A 82 -11.57 21.76 8.25
N PRO A 83 -10.62 22.62 8.67
CA PRO A 83 -10.83 24.06 8.80
C PRO A 83 -10.92 24.80 7.45
N ASP A 84 -10.81 24.10 6.32
CA ASP A 84 -10.91 24.66 4.96
C ASP A 84 -9.93 25.80 4.73
N CYS A 85 -8.64 25.49 4.93
CA CYS A 85 -7.54 26.43 4.75
C CYS A 85 -7.23 26.77 3.27
N VAL A 86 -8.00 26.24 2.34
CA VAL A 86 -7.93 26.59 0.92
C VAL A 86 -8.83 27.81 0.65
N ALA A 87 -10.04 27.81 1.21
CA ALA A 87 -10.96 28.94 1.07
C ALA A 87 -10.72 30.04 2.11
N ASN A 88 -10.16 29.70 3.27
CA ASN A 88 -10.03 30.61 4.42
C ASN A 88 -8.57 30.83 4.84
N ALA A 89 -8.30 31.99 5.43
CA ALA A 89 -7.02 32.25 6.07
C ALA A 89 -6.87 31.40 7.35
N CYS A 90 -5.85 30.55 7.40
CA CYS A 90 -5.56 29.69 8.54
C CYS A 90 -4.29 30.11 9.29
N THR A 91 -4.34 29.95 10.61
CA THR A 91 -3.12 29.94 11.44
C THR A 91 -2.30 28.70 11.17
N ALA A 92 -1.02 28.71 11.54
CA ALA A 92 -0.14 27.56 11.40
C ALA A 92 -0.64 26.30 12.16
N ALA A 93 -1.37 26.48 13.27
CA ALA A 93 -2.00 25.37 13.98
C ALA A 93 -3.20 24.80 13.20
N GLN A 94 -4.03 25.66 12.60
CA GLN A 94 -5.15 25.22 11.76
C GLN A 94 -4.66 24.54 10.48
N MET A 95 -3.55 24.99 9.90
CA MET A 95 -2.90 24.31 8.77
C MET A 95 -2.52 22.86 9.12
N ALA A 96 -1.99 22.62 10.32
CA ALA A 96 -1.68 21.26 10.78
C ALA A 96 -2.93 20.38 10.94
N VAL A 97 -4.06 20.97 11.36
CA VAL A 97 -5.36 20.26 11.44
C VAL A 97 -5.88 19.92 10.05
N ALA A 98 -5.79 20.85 9.09
CA ALA A 98 -6.15 20.60 7.69
C ALA A 98 -5.28 19.49 7.09
N ASP A 99 -3.96 19.55 7.31
CA ASP A 99 -3.03 18.50 6.88
C ASP A 99 -3.40 17.14 7.45
N HIS A 100 -3.67 17.06 8.76
CA HIS A 100 -4.08 15.82 9.43
C HIS A 100 -5.40 15.28 8.87
N SER A 101 -6.39 16.15 8.66
CA SER A 101 -7.68 15.78 8.10
C SER A 101 -7.54 15.24 6.67
N GLN A 102 -6.89 15.98 5.78
CA GLN A 102 -6.72 15.60 4.38
C GLN A 102 -5.89 14.33 4.22
N TRP A 103 -4.80 14.23 4.97
CA TRP A 103 -3.91 13.08 4.93
C TRP A 103 -4.62 11.79 5.40
N ASN A 104 -5.35 11.82 6.51
CA ASN A 104 -6.05 10.63 6.97
C ASN A 104 -7.30 10.30 6.14
N ASN A 105 -7.96 11.28 5.53
CA ASN A 105 -8.97 11.02 4.50
C ASN A 105 -8.36 10.29 3.29
N ASN A 106 -7.18 10.71 2.83
CA ASN A 106 -6.47 10.05 1.74
C ASN A 106 -6.04 8.63 2.12
N ASN A 107 -5.48 8.43 3.31
CA ASN A 107 -5.13 7.11 3.83
C ASN A 107 -6.36 6.18 3.85
N ALA A 108 -7.49 6.63 4.36
CA ALA A 108 -8.73 5.84 4.42
C ALA A 108 -9.29 5.48 3.04
N ARG A 109 -9.04 6.31 2.01
CA ARG A 109 -9.48 6.06 0.63
C ARG A 109 -8.53 5.17 -0.17
N MET A 110 -7.23 5.27 0.09
CA MET A 110 -6.19 4.60 -0.71
C MET A 110 -5.76 3.26 -0.12
N LEU A 111 -5.88 3.08 1.19
CA LEU A 111 -5.50 1.87 1.91
C LEU A 111 -6.71 1.24 2.60
N PRO A 112 -6.84 -0.10 2.63
CA PRO A 112 -7.95 -0.75 3.31
C PRO A 112 -7.87 -0.49 4.82
N ALA A 113 -8.90 0.18 5.39
CA ALA A 113 -8.87 0.67 6.77
C ALA A 113 -7.61 1.51 7.09
N GLY A 114 -7.16 2.29 6.11
CA GLY A 114 -5.96 3.11 6.20
C GLY A 114 -6.07 4.21 7.26
N THR A 115 -5.07 4.30 8.13
CA THR A 115 -4.93 5.37 9.12
C THR A 115 -3.47 5.77 9.26
N GLY A 116 -3.24 6.99 9.72
CA GLY A 116 -1.91 7.54 9.93
C GLY A 116 -1.83 8.26 11.27
N THR A 117 -0.68 8.14 11.93
CA THR A 117 -0.34 8.87 13.16
C THR A 117 1.01 9.55 13.05
N VAL A 118 1.18 10.63 13.81
CA VAL A 118 2.44 11.35 13.95
C VAL A 118 2.70 11.59 15.43
N VAL A 119 3.88 11.18 15.89
CA VAL A 119 4.34 11.46 17.26
C VAL A 119 5.68 12.17 17.24
N SER A 120 5.87 13.18 18.09
CA SER A 120 7.17 13.83 18.25
C SER A 120 8.19 12.85 18.85
N GLY A 121 9.38 12.78 18.27
CA GLY A 121 10.52 12.02 18.76
C GLY A 121 11.62 12.92 19.34
N ALA A 122 12.72 12.31 19.80
CA ALA A 122 13.88 13.05 20.30
C ALA A 122 14.51 13.95 19.22
N ASN A 123 15.12 15.07 19.66
CA ASN A 123 15.87 16.01 18.82
C ASN A 123 15.04 16.62 17.66
N GLY A 124 13.77 16.96 17.90
CA GLY A 124 12.91 17.60 16.90
C GLY A 124 12.50 16.71 15.73
N SER A 125 12.70 15.40 15.84
CA SER A 125 12.21 14.42 14.87
C SER A 125 10.72 14.13 15.05
N PHE A 126 10.11 13.56 14.04
CA PHE A 126 8.76 12.99 14.10
C PHE A 126 8.81 11.52 13.68
N VAL A 127 7.95 10.71 14.28
CA VAL A 127 7.70 9.33 13.85
C VAL A 127 6.33 9.30 13.21
N VAL A 128 6.31 8.99 11.92
CA VAL A 128 5.10 8.83 11.12
C VAL A 128 4.83 7.34 11.00
N THR A 129 3.60 6.94 11.33
CA THR A 129 3.14 5.56 11.23
C THR A 129 1.92 5.51 10.34
N ILE A 130 1.98 4.74 9.26
CA ILE A 130 0.83 4.40 8.42
C ILE A 130 0.40 2.98 8.78
N SER A 131 -0.89 2.78 9.02
CA SER A 131 -1.49 1.47 9.31
C SER A 131 -2.59 1.14 8.32
N TRP A 132 -2.70 -0.11 7.91
CA TRP A 132 -3.79 -0.61 7.05
C TRP A 132 -4.05 -2.09 7.33
N ASN A 133 -5.18 -2.60 6.85
CA ASN A 133 -5.51 -4.01 6.93
C ASN A 133 -5.22 -4.70 5.59
N GLU A 134 -4.46 -5.78 5.65
CA GLU A 134 -4.25 -6.66 4.51
C GLU A 134 -5.23 -7.82 4.59
N ASN A 135 -6.10 -7.94 3.58
CA ASN A 135 -7.06 -9.02 3.50
C ASN A 135 -6.37 -10.28 2.98
N THR A 136 -6.27 -11.28 3.83
CA THR A 136 -5.75 -12.60 3.49
C THR A 136 -6.88 -13.63 3.57
N GLU A 137 -6.65 -14.84 3.06
CA GLU A 137 -7.62 -15.93 3.20
C GLU A 137 -7.93 -16.29 4.66
N ALA A 138 -7.02 -15.97 5.60
CA ALA A 138 -7.21 -16.16 7.03
C ALA A 138 -7.92 -14.98 7.74
N GLY A 139 -8.30 -13.92 7.00
CA GLY A 139 -8.92 -12.70 7.52
C GLY A 139 -8.06 -11.45 7.33
N SER A 140 -8.49 -10.34 7.94
CA SER A 140 -7.78 -9.06 7.88
C SER A 140 -6.62 -9.03 8.88
N THR A 141 -5.40 -8.85 8.37
CA THR A 141 -4.19 -8.72 9.18
C THR A 141 -3.75 -7.25 9.24
N PRO A 142 -3.56 -6.67 10.44
CA PRO A 142 -3.08 -5.29 10.54
C PRO A 142 -1.62 -5.22 10.12
N GLN A 143 -1.31 -4.27 9.24
CA GLN A 143 0.01 -3.94 8.74
C GLN A 143 0.36 -2.51 9.11
N GLN A 144 1.64 -2.25 9.34
CA GLN A 144 2.13 -0.91 9.64
C GLN A 144 3.44 -0.62 8.92
N PHE A 145 3.62 0.63 8.54
CA PHE A 145 4.87 1.19 8.04
C PHE A 145 5.24 2.39 8.91
N VAL A 146 6.39 2.30 9.60
CA VAL A 146 6.85 3.30 10.56
C VAL A 146 8.14 3.92 10.04
N THR A 147 8.17 5.25 9.96
CA THR A 147 9.37 5.99 9.53
C THR A 147 9.64 7.15 10.47
N ARG A 148 10.91 7.34 10.81
CA ARG A 148 11.38 8.52 11.52
C ARG A 148 11.83 9.57 10.52
N ILE A 149 11.32 10.77 10.65
CA ILE A 149 11.67 11.93 9.82
C ILE A 149 12.25 13.04 10.69
N VAL A 150 13.16 13.82 10.13
CA VAL A 150 13.63 15.07 10.72
C VAL A 150 13.23 16.18 9.74
N PRO A 151 12.49 17.21 10.19
CA PRO A 151 12.11 18.35 9.37
C PRO A 151 13.32 19.13 8.86
#